data_AF-A7TBF8-F1
#
_entry.id   AF-A7TBF8-F1
#
_cell.length_a   1.000
_cell.length_b   1.000
_cell.length_c   1.000
_cell.angle_alpha   90.00
_cell.angle_beta   90.00
_cell.angle_gamma   90.00
#
_symmetry.space_group_name_H-M   'P 1'
#
loop_
_entity.id
_entity.type
_entity.pdbx_description
1 polymer ?
#
loop_
_entity_poly.entity_id
_entity_poly.type
_entity_poly.pdbx_seq_one_letter_code
_entity_poly.pdbx_strand_id
1 'polypeptide(L)'
;CLCLVQSRCLCLVQSRCLCLVQSRCLCLVQSRCLCLVQSRCLCLVQSSCLCLVQSRCLCLVQSRCLCLVQSRCLCLVQSRCLCLVQSRCLCLVQSRCLCLVQSSCLCLVQSRCLCLVQSRCLCLVQSRCLCLVQSRCLCLVQSRCLCLVQSRCLCLVQSRCLCLVQSRCLLQSRCLCLVQSRCLCLVQSRCLCLVQSRCLCLVQSRCLCLVQSRCLCLVQSRCLCLVQSRCLCLVQSRCLCLVQSRCLCLVQSRCLCLVQSRCLCLVQSRCLFSTK
;
A
#
# COMPACT_ATOMS: atom_id res chain seq x y z
N CYS A 1 6.46 25.56 35.28
CA CYS A 1 7.82 26.01 34.91
C CYS A 1 8.01 25.90 33.40
N LEU A 2 8.37 27.02 32.77
CA LEU A 2 8.64 27.10 31.34
C LEU A 2 10.16 27.13 31.15
N CYS A 3 10.69 26.21 30.34
CA CYS A 3 12.12 26.10 30.07
C CYS A 3 12.40 26.59 28.64
N LEU A 4 13.01 27.76 28.50
CA LEU A 4 13.55 28.29 27.25
C LEU A 4 15.04 27.99 27.21
N VAL A 5 15.50 27.26 26.20
CA VAL A 5 16.94 27.00 26.01
C VAL A 5 17.33 27.29 24.58
N GLN A 6 18.29 28.19 24.43
CA GLN A 6 18.99 28.44 23.18
C GLN A 6 20.45 28.07 23.35
N SER A 7 20.96 27.13 22.56
CA SER A 7 22.38 26.82 22.56
C SER A 7 22.92 26.61 21.15
N ARG A 8 24.23 26.85 21.00
CA ARG A 8 24.92 26.62 19.73
C ARG A 8 25.49 25.20 19.64
N CYS A 9 25.84 24.57 20.76
CA CYS A 9 26.58 23.31 20.80
C CYS A 9 25.74 22.17 21.38
N LEU A 10 25.53 22.14 22.69
CA LEU A 10 24.83 21.08 23.40
C LEU A 10 23.66 21.65 24.21
N CYS A 11 22.48 21.03 24.08
CA CYS A 11 21.31 21.29 24.92
C CYS A 11 20.88 19.98 25.58
N LEU A 12 20.93 19.94 26.92
CA LEU A 12 20.32 18.89 27.73
C LEU A 12 19.19 19.53 28.52
N VAL A 13 17.95 19.14 28.26
CA VAL A 13 16.79 19.74 28.92
C VAL A 13 15.87 18.66 29.45
N GLN A 14 15.62 18.73 30.75
CA GLN A 14 14.59 17.93 31.41
C GLN A 14 13.53 18.87 31.97
N SER A 15 12.28 18.70 31.54
CA SER A 15 11.17 19.46 32.13
C SER A 15 9.93 18.62 32.35
N ARG A 16 9.11 19.08 33.30
CA ARG A 16 7.81 18.46 33.60
C ARG A 16 6.67 19.11 32.84
N CYS A 17 6.79 20.38 32.44
CA CYS A 17 5.69 21.17 31.87
C CYS A 17 5.95 21.58 30.42
N LEU A 18 6.60 22.72 30.18
CA LEU A 18 6.80 23.29 28.84
C LEU A 18 8.30 23.43 28.55
N CYS A 19 8.74 22.82 27.45
CA CYS A 19 10.10 22.95 26.90
C CYS A 19 10.08 23.59 25.52
N LEU A 20 10.79 24.70 25.36
CA LEU A 20 11.12 25.29 24.07
C LEU A 20 12.64 25.29 23.91
N VAL A 21 13.13 24.51 22.95
CA VAL A 21 14.57 24.33 22.74
C VAL A 21 14.95 24.65 21.31
N GLN A 22 15.92 25.54 21.15
CA GLN A 22 16.56 25.83 19.87
C GLN A 22 18.04 25.46 19.98
N SER A 23 18.51 24.55 19.12
CA SER A 23 19.93 24.23 19.02
C SER A 23 20.43 24.21 17.59
N ARG A 24 21.75 24.39 17.43
CA ARG A 24 22.40 24.18 16.13
C ARG A 24 22.94 22.76 16.02
N CYS A 25 23.69 22.27 17.01
CA CYS A 25 24.36 20.97 16.90
C CYS A 25 23.56 19.82 17.54
N LEU A 26 23.53 19.71 18.88
CA LEU A 26 22.97 18.55 19.58
C LEU A 26 21.89 18.95 20.60
N CYS A 27 20.72 18.31 20.50
CA CYS A 27 19.59 18.47 21.41
C CYS A 27 19.15 17.12 21.99
N LEU A 28 19.23 16.98 23.32
CA LEU A 28 18.54 15.93 24.07
C LEU A 28 17.46 16.58 24.94
N VAL A 29 16.20 16.25 24.68
CA VAL A 29 15.07 16.79 25.45
C VAL A 29 14.21 15.67 26.00
N GLN A 30 13.98 15.70 27.30
CA GLN A 30 13.02 14.85 27.98
C GLN A 30 11.93 15.73 28.60
N SER A 31 10.69 15.58 28.12
CA SER A 31 9.55 16.32 28.63
C SER A 31 8.40 15.41 29.03
N ARG A 32 7.62 15.81 30.04
CA ARG A 32 6.36 15.11 30.35
C ARG A 32 5.17 15.66 29.57
N CYS A 33 4.98 16.98 29.55
CA CYS A 33 3.80 17.58 28.91
C CYS A 33 4.07 18.03 27.47
N LEU A 34 4.57 19.25 27.23
CA LEU A 34 4.79 19.78 25.87
C LEU A 34 6.27 20.04 25.60
N CYS A 35 6.72 19.66 24.40
CA CYS A 35 8.06 19.96 23.93
C CYS A 35 8.04 20.44 22.47
N LEU A 36 8.59 21.63 22.24
CA LEU A 36 8.91 22.16 20.92
C LEU A 36 10.43 22.19 20.77
N VAL A 37 10.95 21.50 19.77
CA VAL A 37 12.40 21.50 19.48
C VAL A 37 12.65 21.89 18.04
N GLN A 38 13.55 22.85 17.87
CA GLN A 38 14.13 23.21 16.58
C GLN A 38 15.63 22.91 16.64
N SER A 39 16.09 21.99 15.79
CA SER A 39 17.52 21.72 15.62
C SER A 39 17.96 21.78 14.17
N ARG A 40 19.26 22.03 13.96
CA ARG A 40 19.85 21.90 12.62
C ARG A 40 20.43 20.50 12.42
N CYS A 41 21.29 20.02 13.32
CA CYS A 41 21.99 18.75 13.12
C CYS A 41 21.27 17.55 13.76
N LEU A 42 21.29 17.41 15.09
CA LEU A 42 20.82 16.20 15.78
C LEU A 42 19.80 16.51 16.88
N CYS A 43 18.66 15.83 16.81
CA CYS A 43 17.57 15.93 17.77
C CYS A 43 17.14 14.57 18.31
N LEU A 44 17.17 14.43 19.62
CA LEU A 44 16.65 13.30 20.37
C LEU A 44 15.61 13.82 21.37
N VAL A 45 14.35 13.44 21.17
CA VAL A 45 13.25 13.91 22.01
C VAL A 45 12.46 12.73 22.54
N GLN A 46 12.29 12.72 23.86
CA GLN A 46 11.38 11.82 24.54
C GLN A 46 10.27 12.62 25.21
N SER A 47 9.02 12.37 24.83
CA SER A 47 7.86 13.02 25.42
C SER A 47 6.77 12.02 25.83
N SER A 48 6.03 12.32 26.90
CA SER A 48 4.79 11.56 27.18
C SER A 48 3.59 12.13 26.43
N CYS A 49 3.34 13.44 26.47
CA CYS A 49 2.10 13.98 25.89
C CYS A 49 2.27 14.51 24.46
N LEU A 50 2.77 15.73 24.26
CA LEU A 50 2.90 16.34 22.94
C LEU A 50 4.35 16.68 22.61
N CYS A 51 4.78 16.34 21.40
CA CYS A 51 6.09 16.71 20.88
C CYS A 51 6.00 17.22 19.44
N LEU A 52 6.52 18.44 19.23
CA LEU A 52 6.73 19.02 17.91
C LEU A 52 8.24 19.17 17.68
N VAL A 53 8.75 18.53 16.63
CA VAL A 53 10.16 18.62 16.28
C VAL A 53 10.35 19.07 14.85
N GLN A 54 11.19 20.07 14.67
CA GLN A 54 11.70 20.49 13.38
C GLN A 54 13.21 20.26 13.36
N SER A 55 13.68 19.40 12.46
CA SER A 55 15.11 19.21 12.21
C SER A 55 15.47 19.35 10.74
N ARG A 56 16.74 19.70 10.48
CA ARG A 56 17.28 19.63 9.12
C ARG A 56 17.90 18.26 8.85
N CYS A 57 18.81 17.78 9.70
CA CYS A 57 19.54 16.54 9.41
C CYS A 57 18.87 15.31 10.06
N LEU A 58 19.00 15.11 11.37
CA LEU A 58 18.61 13.87 12.03
C LEU A 58 17.63 14.09 13.19
N CYS A 59 16.54 13.34 13.18
CA CYS A 59 15.49 13.38 14.19
C CYS A 59 15.14 11.99 14.71
N LEU A 60 15.20 11.84 16.03
CA LEU A 60 14.81 10.66 16.76
C LEU A 60 13.79 11.06 17.82
N VAL A 61 12.54 10.62 17.65
CA VAL A 61 11.45 11.01 18.56
C VAL A 61 10.72 9.79 19.09
N GLN A 62 10.60 9.75 20.41
CA GLN A 62 9.76 8.79 21.11
C GLN A 62 8.64 9.54 21.83
N SER A 63 7.40 9.28 21.44
CA SER A 63 6.22 9.86 22.09
C SER A 63 5.23 8.79 22.55
N ARG A 64 4.51 9.06 23.64
CA ARG A 64 3.37 8.20 24.02
C ARG A 64 2.09 8.66 23.32
N CYS A 65 1.70 9.93 23.44
CA CYS A 65 0.44 10.42 22.90
C CYS A 65 0.58 10.96 21.47
N LEU A 66 1.03 12.21 21.27
CA LEU A 66 1.09 12.84 19.95
C LEU A 66 2.51 13.27 19.59
N CYS A 67 2.89 13.02 18.34
CA CYS A 67 4.14 13.51 17.79
C CYS A 67 3.96 14.05 16.37
N LEU A 68 4.40 15.30 16.16
CA LEU A 68 4.54 15.90 14.85
C LEU A 68 6.03 16.13 14.57
N VAL A 69 6.55 15.54 13.50
CA VAL A 69 7.94 15.72 13.10
C VAL A 69 8.04 16.22 11.68
N GLN A 70 8.81 17.28 11.51
CA GLN A 70 9.26 17.77 10.21
C GLN A 70 10.78 17.61 10.13
N SER A 71 11.23 16.85 9.14
CA SER A 71 12.65 16.60 8.90
C SER A 71 12.99 16.82 7.44
N ARG A 72 14.22 17.24 7.13
CA ARG A 72 14.68 17.27 5.73
C ARG A 72 15.36 15.95 5.38
N CYS A 73 16.35 15.49 6.13
CA CYS A 73 17.11 14.31 5.77
C CYS A 73 16.52 13.02 6.37
N LEU A 74 16.64 12.81 7.69
CA LEU A 74 16.34 11.53 8.32
C LEU A 74 15.47 11.69 9.56
N CYS A 75 14.42 10.87 9.64
CA CYS A 75 13.50 10.84 10.77
C CYS A 75 13.14 9.42 11.19
N LEU A 76 13.39 9.09 12.47
CA LEU A 76 12.86 7.91 13.13
C LEU A 76 11.86 8.35 14.20
N VAL A 77 10.62 7.88 14.09
CA VAL A 77 9.58 8.17 15.09
C VAL A 77 8.95 6.89 15.61
N GLN A 78 8.88 6.79 16.92
CA GLN A 78 8.10 5.78 17.62
C GLN A 78 6.99 6.47 18.42
N SER A 79 5.74 6.18 18.08
CA SER A 79 4.58 6.68 18.82
C SER A 79 3.68 5.55 19.29
N ARG A 80 2.94 5.75 20.38
CA ARG A 80 1.86 4.82 20.76
C ARG A 80 0.54 5.24 20.12
N CYS A 81 0.11 6.49 20.29
CA CYS A 81 -1.20 6.93 19.81
C CYS A 81 -1.15 7.53 18.39
N LEU A 82 -0.81 8.81 18.22
CA LEU A 82 -0.80 9.46 16.90
C LEU A 82 0.60 9.94 16.51
N CYS A 83 0.95 9.73 15.25
CA CYS A 83 2.17 10.28 14.66
C CYS A 83 1.89 10.88 13.28
N LEU A 84 2.34 12.13 13.10
CA LEU A 84 2.39 12.81 11.81
C LEU A 84 3.84 13.10 11.48
N VAL A 85 4.34 12.57 10.36
CA VAL A 85 5.71 12.83 9.92
C VAL A 85 5.73 13.37 8.50
N GLN A 86 6.45 14.47 8.33
CA GLN A 86 6.84 14.99 7.05
C GLN A 86 8.36 14.92 6.92
N SER A 87 8.82 14.25 5.87
CA SER A 87 10.23 14.05 5.59
C SER A 87 10.50 14.33 4.12
N ARG A 88 11.71 14.81 3.77
CA ARG A 88 12.10 14.88 2.36
C ARG A 88 12.81 13.60 1.92
N CYS A 89 13.86 13.19 2.62
CA CYS A 89 14.63 12.03 2.17
C CYS A 89 14.10 10.71 2.77
N LEU A 90 14.30 10.47 4.06
CA LEU A 90 14.10 9.15 4.67
C LEU A 90 13.23 9.23 5.93
N CYS A 91 12.20 8.39 5.99
CA CYS A 91 11.28 8.30 7.11
C CYS A 91 11.04 6.86 7.55
N LEU A 92 11.18 6.63 8.85
CA LEU A 92 10.93 5.37 9.51
C LEU A 92 9.98 5.63 10.67
N VAL A 93 8.78 5.09 10.58
CA VAL A 93 7.74 5.34 11.59
C VAL A 93 7.16 4.03 12.09
N GLN A 94 7.13 3.90 13.41
CA GLN A 94 6.42 2.85 14.10
C GLN A 94 5.32 3.45 14.98
N SER A 95 4.07 3.07 14.71
CA SER A 95 2.95 3.43 15.58
C SER A 95 2.09 2.23 15.98
N ARG A 96 1.38 2.38 17.09
CA ARG A 96 0.34 1.42 17.45
C ARG A 96 -1.02 1.83 16.88
N CYS A 97 -1.47 3.05 17.11
CA CYS A 97 -2.81 3.46 16.67
C CYS A 97 -2.83 4.10 15.27
N LEU A 98 -2.46 5.38 15.13
CA LEU A 98 -2.56 6.11 13.87
C LEU A 98 -1.22 6.67 13.39
N CYS A 99 -0.96 6.51 12.10
CA CYS A 99 0.21 7.04 11.41
C CYS A 99 -0.17 7.74 10.12
N LEU A 100 0.19 9.03 9.99
CA LEU A 100 0.19 9.75 8.72
C LEU A 100 1.63 10.09 8.37
N VAL A 101 2.10 9.63 7.21
CA VAL A 101 3.46 9.90 6.75
C VAL A 101 3.45 10.46 5.34
N GLN A 102 4.14 11.59 5.19
CA GLN A 102 4.44 12.18 3.90
C GLN A 102 5.95 12.20 3.69
N SER A 103 6.37 11.63 2.56
CA SER A 103 7.79 11.51 2.18
C SER A 103 7.98 11.81 0.69
N SER A 104 9.11 12.40 0.32
CA SER A 104 9.49 12.44 -1.10
C SER A 104 10.26 11.19 -1.53
N CYS A 105 11.32 10.78 -0.83
CA CYS A 105 12.17 9.68 -1.32
C CYS A 105 11.75 8.31 -0.78
N LEU A 106 12.14 7.93 0.46
CA LEU A 106 11.81 6.61 1.02
C LEU A 106 11.00 6.73 2.31
N CYS A 107 10.01 5.85 2.43
CA CYS A 107 9.18 5.74 3.62
C CYS A 107 8.97 4.28 4.02
N LEU A 108 9.20 4.01 5.29
CA LEU A 108 9.03 2.72 5.93
C LEU A 108 8.09 2.90 7.13
N VAL A 109 6.88 2.33 7.04
CA VAL A 109 5.88 2.48 8.09
C VAL A 109 5.39 1.14 8.59
N GLN A 110 5.41 1.00 9.92
CA GLN A 110 4.77 -0.10 10.62
C GLN A 110 3.67 0.46 11.52
N SER A 111 2.42 0.05 11.26
CA SER A 111 1.28 0.39 12.10
C SER A 111 0.51 -0.85 12.53
N ARG A 112 -0.15 -0.78 13.70
CA ARG A 112 -1.11 -1.83 14.10
C ARG A 112 -2.52 -1.50 13.60
N CYS A 113 -3.02 -0.30 13.85
CA CYS A 113 -4.41 0.05 13.48
C CYS A 113 -4.51 0.71 12.10
N LEU A 114 -4.33 2.04 11.98
CA LEU A 114 -4.46 2.75 10.70
C LEU A 114 -3.13 3.35 10.25
N CYS A 115 -2.85 3.27 8.94
CA CYS A 115 -1.72 3.96 8.32
C CYS A 115 -2.12 4.60 6.99
N LEU A 116 -1.84 5.90 6.87
CA LEU A 116 -1.93 6.64 5.61
C LEU A 116 -0.51 7.05 5.20
N VAL A 117 -0.08 6.63 4.01
CA VAL A 117 1.24 7.00 3.47
C VAL A 117 1.10 7.65 2.12
N GLN A 118 1.72 8.82 2.00
CA GLN A 118 1.98 9.50 0.74
C GLN A 118 3.49 9.52 0.48
N SER A 119 3.89 8.94 -0.64
CA SER A 119 5.29 8.88 -1.06
C SER A 119 5.44 9.26 -2.53
N ARG A 120 6.56 9.88 -2.92
CA ARG A 120 6.84 10.08 -4.34
C ARG A 120 7.60 8.89 -4.91
N CYS A 121 8.71 8.47 -4.31
CA CYS A 121 9.55 7.41 -4.86
C CYS A 121 9.20 6.00 -4.33
N LEU A 122 9.69 5.61 -3.15
CA LEU A 122 9.50 4.26 -2.62
C LEU A 122 8.79 4.27 -1.26
N CYS A 123 7.90 3.29 -1.08
CA CYS A 123 7.12 3.14 0.13
C CYS A 123 6.96 1.66 0.49
N LEU A 124 7.36 1.29 1.71
CA LEU A 124 7.07 -0.01 2.31
C LEU A 124 6.14 0.21 3.51
N VAL A 125 4.96 -0.42 3.47
CA VAL A 125 4.00 -0.35 4.57
C VAL A 125 3.60 -1.72 5.06
N GLN A 126 3.70 -1.90 6.37
CA GLN A 126 3.14 -3.05 7.08
C GLN A 126 2.07 -2.56 8.04
N SER A 127 0.85 -3.07 7.83
CA SER A 127 -0.30 -2.74 8.67
C SER A 127 -1.03 -4.02 9.10
N ARG A 128 -1.64 -4.01 10.28
CA ARG A 128 -2.53 -5.12 10.68
C ARG A 128 -3.96 -4.86 10.22
N CYS A 129 -4.54 -3.72 10.58
CA CYS A 129 -5.95 -3.46 10.26
C CYS A 129 -6.14 -2.77 8.90
N LEU A 130 -5.73 -1.50 8.78
CA LEU A 130 -6.11 -0.65 7.64
C LEU A 130 -4.91 0.14 7.12
N CYS A 131 -4.73 0.11 5.80
CA CYS A 131 -3.67 0.85 5.12
C CYS A 131 -4.15 1.50 3.83
N LEU A 132 -3.90 2.80 3.72
CA LEU A 132 -4.08 3.57 2.49
C LEU A 132 -2.70 4.06 2.03
N VAL A 133 -2.31 3.68 0.82
CA VAL A 133 -1.03 4.08 0.23
C VAL A 133 -1.24 4.77 -1.09
N GLN A 134 -0.69 5.97 -1.20
CA GLN A 134 -0.53 6.69 -2.45
C GLN A 134 0.96 6.83 -2.75
N SER A 135 1.40 6.24 -3.85
CA SER A 135 2.78 6.36 -4.34
C SER A 135 2.83 6.77 -5.80
N ARG A 136 3.89 7.48 -6.22
CA ARG A 136 4.08 7.75 -7.66
C ARG A 136 4.84 6.61 -8.33
N CYS A 137 5.95 6.15 -7.73
CA CYS A 137 6.80 5.13 -8.36
C CYS A 137 6.50 3.71 -7.83
N LEU A 138 7.14 3.25 -6.75
CA LEU A 138 6.97 1.88 -6.24
C LEU A 138 6.34 1.88 -4.84
N CYS A 139 5.43 0.95 -4.61
CA CYS A 139 4.95 0.64 -3.26
C CYS A 139 4.86 -0.87 -3.03
N LEU A 140 5.31 -1.28 -1.83
CA LEU A 140 5.11 -2.62 -1.29
C LEU A 140 4.22 -2.50 -0.06
N VAL A 141 3.08 -3.18 -0.09
CA VAL A 141 2.12 -3.12 1.02
C VAL A 141 1.77 -4.51 1.48
N GLN A 142 1.94 -4.73 2.78
CA GLN A 142 1.46 -5.92 3.48
C GLN A 142 0.39 -5.51 4.48
N SER A 143 -0.83 -6.02 4.28
CA SER A 143 -1.93 -5.83 5.21
C SER A 143 -2.55 -7.16 5.61
N ARG A 144 -3.11 -7.23 6.83
CA ARG A 144 -3.94 -8.39 7.20
C ARG A 144 -5.39 -8.18 6.81
N CYS A 145 -6.01 -7.07 7.20
CA CYS A 145 -7.44 -6.86 6.94
C CYS A 145 -7.68 -6.11 5.62
N LEU A 146 -7.45 -4.79 5.59
CA LEU A 146 -7.88 -3.92 4.50
C LEU A 146 -6.71 -3.11 3.92
N CYS A 147 -6.57 -3.12 2.59
CA CYS A 147 -5.56 -2.32 1.89
C CYS A 147 -6.14 -1.62 0.68
N LEU A 148 -5.96 -0.30 0.60
CA LEU A 148 -6.20 0.47 -0.62
C LEU A 148 -4.87 1.03 -1.12
N VAL A 149 -4.50 0.70 -2.36
CA VAL A 149 -3.27 1.19 -2.97
C VAL A 149 -3.56 1.86 -4.29
N GLN A 150 -3.09 3.08 -4.41
CA GLN A 150 -3.08 3.82 -5.66
C GLN A 150 -1.63 4.13 -6.02
N SER A 151 -1.17 3.64 -7.17
CA SER A 151 0.15 3.98 -7.67
C SER A 151 0.16 4.26 -9.16
N ARG A 152 1.05 5.16 -9.61
CA ARG A 152 1.18 5.47 -11.04
C ARG A 152 2.00 4.42 -11.78
N CYS A 153 3.07 3.90 -11.17
CA CYS A 153 3.93 2.89 -11.78
C CYS A 153 3.59 1.48 -11.28
N LEU A 154 4.37 0.90 -10.36
CA LEU A 154 4.21 -0.49 -9.93
C LEU A 154 3.83 -0.57 -8.45
N CYS A 155 2.97 -1.54 -8.10
CA CYS A 155 2.78 -1.94 -6.71
C CYS A 155 2.80 -3.46 -6.53
N LEU A 156 3.31 -3.90 -5.38
CA LEU A 156 3.13 -5.25 -4.89
C LEU A 156 2.28 -5.19 -3.62
N VAL A 157 1.16 -5.90 -3.61
CA VAL A 157 0.29 -5.94 -2.43
C VAL A 157 0.02 -7.38 -2.03
N GLN A 158 0.23 -7.65 -0.75
CA GLN A 158 -0.18 -8.88 -0.09
C GLN A 158 -1.23 -8.54 0.96
N SER A 159 -2.45 -9.05 0.76
CA SER A 159 -3.56 -8.87 1.70
C SER A 159 -4.14 -10.23 2.08
N ARG A 160 -4.63 -10.38 3.32
CA ARG A 160 -5.39 -11.58 3.70
C ARG A 160 -6.87 -11.40 3.39
N CYS A 161 -7.49 -10.30 3.80
CA CYS A 161 -8.94 -10.12 3.59
C CYS A 161 -9.25 -9.36 2.30
N LEU A 162 -9.21 -8.02 2.29
CA LEU A 162 -9.57 -7.21 1.11
C LEU A 162 -8.39 -6.36 0.62
N CYS A 163 -8.20 -6.32 -0.70
CA CYS A 163 -7.37 -5.30 -1.34
C CYS A 163 -8.07 -4.66 -2.54
N LEU A 164 -8.00 -3.33 -2.61
CA LEU A 164 -8.35 -2.55 -3.80
C LEU A 164 -7.08 -1.89 -4.32
N VAL A 165 -6.80 -2.08 -5.61
CA VAL A 165 -5.58 -1.58 -6.23
C VAL A 165 -5.86 -0.92 -7.57
N GLN A 166 -5.35 0.30 -7.72
CA GLN A 166 -5.39 1.07 -8.95
C GLN A 166 -3.97 1.40 -9.42
N SER A 167 -3.38 0.54 -10.25
CA SER A 167 -2.01 0.70 -10.77
C SER A 167 -1.62 -0.46 -11.69
N ARG A 168 -0.37 -0.47 -12.16
CA ARG A 168 0.27 -1.71 -12.62
C ARG A 168 0.67 -2.51 -11.38
N CYS A 169 0.25 -3.76 -11.27
CA CYS A 169 0.30 -4.43 -9.97
C CYS A 169 0.57 -5.94 -10.04
N LEU A 170 1.26 -6.45 -9.02
CA LEU A 170 1.27 -7.86 -8.66
C LEU A 170 0.56 -8.02 -7.31
N LEU A 171 -0.47 -8.84 -7.28
CA LEU A 171 -1.38 -8.92 -6.14
C LEU A 171 -1.58 -10.35 -5.70
N GLN A 172 -1.44 -10.55 -4.39
CA GLN A 172 -1.77 -11.80 -3.74
C GLN A 172 -2.79 -11.53 -2.64
N SER A 173 -4.01 -12.05 -2.82
CA SER A 173 -5.09 -11.94 -1.85
C SER A 173 -5.60 -13.33 -1.47
N ARG A 174 -6.06 -13.49 -0.22
CA ARG A 174 -6.76 -14.74 0.17
C ARG A 174 -8.26 -14.62 -0.07
N CYS A 175 -8.90 -13.55 0.39
CA CYS A 175 -10.35 -13.42 0.24
C CYS A 175 -10.76 -12.66 -1.02
N LEU A 176 -10.75 -11.31 -1.01
CA LEU A 176 -11.23 -10.50 -2.12
C LEU A 176 -10.13 -9.56 -2.65
N CYS A 177 -10.03 -9.46 -3.98
CA CYS A 177 -9.25 -8.42 -4.63
C CYS A 177 -10.04 -7.75 -5.77
N LEU A 178 -10.09 -6.41 -5.76
CA LEU A 178 -10.51 -5.62 -6.91
C LEU A 178 -9.31 -4.87 -7.48
N VAL A 179 -9.14 -4.96 -8.79
CA VAL A 179 -7.94 -4.48 -9.46
C VAL A 179 -8.33 -3.71 -10.70
N GLN A 180 -7.83 -2.49 -10.81
CA GLN A 180 -7.97 -1.68 -12.01
C GLN A 180 -6.57 -1.29 -12.50
N SER A 181 -6.19 -1.81 -13.67
CA SER A 181 -4.88 -1.54 -14.26
C SER A 181 -5.02 -0.96 -15.68
N ARG A 182 -4.05 -0.12 -16.06
CA ARG A 182 -3.95 0.35 -17.44
C ARG A 182 -3.04 -0.52 -18.29
N CYS A 183 -2.03 -1.16 -17.71
CA CYS A 183 -1.01 -1.87 -18.47
C CYS A 183 -0.91 -3.33 -18.04
N LEU A 184 -0.32 -3.62 -16.88
CA LEU A 184 -0.07 -4.97 -16.40
C LEU A 184 -0.80 -5.20 -15.09
N CYS A 185 -1.50 -6.32 -14.97
CA CYS A 185 -1.93 -6.82 -13.66
C CYS A 185 -1.81 -8.34 -13.60
N LEU A 186 -1.09 -8.79 -12.56
CA LEU A 186 -0.98 -10.19 -12.17
C LEU A 186 -1.68 -10.37 -10.83
N VAL A 187 -2.68 -11.25 -10.80
CA VAL A 187 -3.53 -11.42 -9.63
C VAL A 187 -3.61 -12.90 -9.26
N GLN A 188 -3.25 -13.20 -8.03
CA GLN A 188 -3.46 -14.50 -7.40
C GLN A 188 -4.46 -14.34 -6.26
N SER A 189 -5.64 -14.94 -6.41
CA SER A 189 -6.70 -14.93 -5.39
C SER A 189 -7.12 -16.36 -5.02
N ARG A 190 -7.53 -16.57 -3.76
CA ARG A 190 -8.16 -17.85 -3.38
C ARG A 190 -9.68 -17.78 -3.55
N CYS A 191 -10.36 -16.75 -3.04
CA CYS A 191 -11.82 -16.68 -3.11
C CYS A 191 -12.33 -15.90 -4.34
N LEU A 192 -12.44 -14.57 -4.28
CA LEU A 192 -12.95 -13.75 -5.40
C LEU A 192 -11.88 -12.80 -5.94
N CYS A 193 -11.79 -12.70 -7.27
CA CYS A 193 -11.06 -11.62 -7.92
C CYS A 193 -11.87 -10.95 -9.04
N LEU A 194 -11.84 -9.63 -9.02
CA LEU A 194 -12.43 -8.76 -10.03
C LEU A 194 -11.30 -7.91 -10.62
N VAL A 195 -11.05 -8.07 -11.91
CA VAL A 195 -9.92 -7.41 -12.58
C VAL A 195 -10.41 -6.71 -13.84
N GLN A 196 -10.13 -5.42 -13.91
CA GLN A 196 -10.31 -4.62 -15.11
C GLN A 196 -8.95 -4.15 -15.61
N SER A 197 -8.58 -4.53 -16.84
CA SER A 197 -7.37 -4.05 -17.49
C SER A 197 -7.59 -3.55 -18.90
N ARG A 198 -6.65 -2.72 -19.38
CA ARG A 198 -6.62 -2.33 -20.79
C ARG A 198 -5.67 -3.23 -21.59
N CYS A 199 -4.42 -3.42 -21.16
CA CYS A 199 -3.44 -4.18 -21.93
C CYS A 199 -3.38 -5.67 -21.54
N LEU A 200 -2.65 -6.04 -20.48
CA LEU A 200 -2.41 -7.44 -20.09
C LEU A 200 -3.00 -7.77 -18.71
N CYS A 201 -3.76 -8.86 -18.66
CA CYS A 201 -4.29 -9.48 -17.44
C CYS A 201 -3.82 -10.93 -17.33
N LEU A 202 -3.11 -11.28 -16.25
CA LEU A 202 -2.98 -12.69 -15.83
C LEU A 202 -3.68 -12.87 -14.49
N VAL A 203 -4.65 -13.79 -14.44
CA VAL A 203 -5.43 -14.05 -13.23
C VAL A 203 -5.42 -15.54 -12.92
N GLN A 204 -5.00 -15.87 -11.70
CA GLN A 204 -5.10 -17.20 -11.12
C GLN A 204 -6.04 -17.14 -9.92
N SER A 205 -7.19 -17.80 -10.03
CA SER A 205 -8.20 -17.86 -8.98
C SER A 205 -8.54 -19.31 -8.64
N ARG A 206 -8.88 -19.58 -7.37
CA ARG A 206 -9.42 -20.90 -7.01
C ARG A 206 -10.94 -20.91 -7.16
N CYS A 207 -11.67 -19.99 -6.53
CA CYS A 207 -13.13 -20.03 -6.59
C CYS A 207 -13.69 -19.22 -7.77
N LEU A 208 -13.65 -17.89 -7.71
CA LEU A 208 -14.41 -17.03 -8.61
C LEU A 208 -13.51 -15.94 -9.20
N CYS A 209 -13.56 -15.79 -10.53
CA CYS A 209 -12.89 -14.69 -11.21
C CYS A 209 -13.76 -14.02 -12.26
N LEU A 210 -13.70 -12.69 -12.26
CA LEU A 210 -14.39 -11.81 -13.18
C LEU A 210 -13.33 -10.90 -13.80
N VAL A 211 -13.10 -11.06 -15.10
CA VAL A 211 -12.02 -10.35 -15.82
C VAL A 211 -12.59 -9.62 -17.01
N GLN A 212 -12.32 -8.31 -17.06
CA GLN A 212 -12.57 -7.47 -18.23
C GLN A 212 -11.23 -6.96 -18.74
N SER A 213 -10.84 -7.36 -19.96
CA SER A 213 -9.64 -6.87 -20.63
C SER A 213 -9.97 -6.27 -22.00
N ARG A 214 -9.15 -5.35 -22.50
CA ARG A 214 -9.26 -4.91 -23.90
C ARG A 214 -8.35 -5.72 -24.81
N CYS A 215 -7.06 -5.84 -24.50
CA CYS A 215 -6.10 -6.52 -25.38
C CYS A 215 -5.97 -8.01 -25.04
N LEU A 216 -5.20 -8.39 -24.02
CA LEU A 216 -4.92 -9.79 -23.69
C LEU A 216 -5.40 -10.15 -22.28
N CYS A 217 -6.09 -11.27 -22.13
CA CYS A 217 -6.32 -11.90 -20.84
C CYS A 217 -5.98 -13.40 -20.84
N LEU A 218 -5.21 -13.81 -19.84
CA LEU A 218 -5.00 -15.21 -19.49
C LEU A 218 -5.64 -15.46 -18.13
N VAL A 219 -6.57 -16.40 -18.07
CA VAL A 219 -7.30 -16.72 -16.84
C VAL A 219 -7.21 -18.21 -16.56
N GLN A 220 -6.74 -18.53 -15.36
CA GLN A 220 -6.76 -19.88 -14.81
C GLN A 220 -7.67 -19.89 -13.58
N SER A 221 -8.78 -20.60 -13.67
CA SER A 221 -9.75 -20.74 -12.59
C SER A 221 -10.01 -22.22 -12.27
N ARG A 222 -10.34 -22.54 -11.01
CA ARG A 222 -10.81 -23.91 -10.69
C ARG A 222 -12.33 -23.99 -10.79
N CYS A 223 -13.08 -23.09 -10.13
CA CYS A 223 -14.54 -23.19 -10.12
C CYS A 223 -15.20 -22.34 -11.21
N LEU A 224 -15.26 -21.02 -11.06
CA LEU A 224 -16.05 -20.13 -11.92
C LEU A 224 -15.16 -19.03 -12.54
N CYS A 225 -15.24 -18.84 -13.86
CA CYS A 225 -14.67 -17.67 -14.53
C CYS A 225 -15.62 -17.01 -15.53
N LEU A 226 -15.79 -15.69 -15.40
CA LEU A 226 -16.39 -14.85 -16.43
C LEU A 226 -15.32 -13.95 -17.03
N VAL A 227 -15.13 -14.03 -18.34
CA VAL A 227 -14.11 -13.28 -19.05
C VAL A 227 -14.73 -12.52 -20.21
N GLN A 228 -14.54 -11.21 -20.22
CA GLN A 228 -14.86 -10.35 -21.35
C GLN A 228 -13.57 -9.75 -21.89
N SER A 229 -13.29 -10.00 -23.17
CA SER A 229 -12.10 -9.50 -23.86
C SER A 229 -12.47 -8.91 -25.22
N ARG A 230 -11.67 -7.98 -25.75
CA ARG A 230 -11.86 -7.52 -27.14
C ARG A 230 -10.96 -8.28 -28.11
N CYS A 231 -9.65 -8.35 -27.83
CA CYS A 231 -8.69 -8.95 -28.78
C CYS A 231 -8.46 -10.45 -28.52
N LEU A 232 -7.61 -10.84 -27.55
CA LEU A 232 -7.31 -12.25 -27.27
C LEU A 232 -7.71 -12.64 -25.84
N CYS A 233 -8.35 -13.80 -25.68
CA CYS A 233 -8.52 -14.46 -24.39
C CYS A 233 -8.08 -15.93 -24.44
N LEU A 234 -7.24 -16.32 -23.47
CA LEU A 234 -6.99 -17.73 -23.16
C LEU A 234 -7.57 -18.02 -21.78
N VAL A 235 -8.47 -18.99 -21.72
CA VAL A 235 -9.15 -19.38 -20.47
C VAL A 235 -8.98 -20.87 -20.22
N GLN A 236 -8.44 -21.19 -19.05
CA GLN A 236 -8.40 -22.55 -18.52
C GLN A 236 -9.26 -22.61 -17.27
N SER A 237 -10.35 -23.38 -17.33
CA SER A 237 -11.25 -23.58 -16.21
C SER A 237 -11.49 -25.07 -15.96
N ARG A 238 -11.79 -25.46 -14.72
CA ARG A 238 -12.21 -26.85 -14.44
C ARG A 238 -13.73 -27.00 -14.49
N CYS A 239 -14.47 -26.15 -13.78
CA CYS A 239 -15.93 -26.29 -13.71
C CYS A 239 -16.67 -25.47 -14.77
N LEU A 240 -16.81 -24.15 -14.58
CA LEU A 240 -17.64 -23.29 -15.43
C LEU A 240 -16.86 -22.10 -15.97
N CYS A 241 -16.96 -21.87 -17.28
CA CYS A 241 -16.47 -20.66 -17.92
C CYS A 241 -17.50 -20.01 -18.86
N LEU A 242 -17.73 -18.71 -18.66
CA LEU A 242 -18.41 -17.87 -19.65
C LEU A 242 -17.38 -16.90 -20.26
N VAL A 243 -17.23 -16.95 -21.58
CA VAL A 243 -16.25 -16.13 -22.29
C VAL A 243 -16.95 -15.35 -23.39
N GLN A 244 -16.76 -14.04 -23.39
CA GLN A 244 -17.15 -13.17 -24.50
C GLN A 244 -15.89 -12.54 -25.08
N SER A 245 -15.61 -12.80 -26.35
CA SER A 245 -14.49 -12.21 -27.10
C SER A 245 -15.00 -11.58 -28.39
N ARG A 246 -14.27 -10.61 -28.95
CA ARG A 246 -14.57 -10.11 -30.30
C ARG A 246 -13.72 -10.81 -31.35
N CYS A 247 -12.40 -10.87 -31.15
CA CYS A 247 -11.49 -11.42 -32.15
C CYS A 247 -11.19 -12.91 -31.93
N LEU A 248 -10.37 -13.25 -30.93
CA LEU A 248 -9.86 -14.62 -30.74
C LEU A 248 -10.11 -15.11 -29.31
N CYS A 249 -10.69 -16.29 -29.19
CA CYS A 249 -10.80 -17.00 -27.91
C CYS A 249 -10.32 -18.45 -28.01
N LEU A 250 -9.52 -18.84 -27.02
CA LEU A 250 -9.08 -20.21 -26.78
C LEU A 250 -9.53 -20.61 -25.39
N VAL A 251 -10.43 -21.59 -25.32
CA VAL A 251 -11.04 -22.03 -24.07
C VAL A 251 -10.80 -23.51 -23.87
N GLN A 252 -10.21 -23.85 -22.73
CA GLN A 252 -10.10 -25.21 -22.26
C GLN A 252 -10.91 -25.35 -20.97
N SER A 253 -11.97 -26.15 -21.02
CA SER A 253 -12.82 -26.43 -19.86
C SER A 253 -12.98 -27.94 -19.66
N ARG A 254 -13.20 -28.39 -18.42
CA ARG A 254 -13.53 -29.80 -18.17
C ARG A 254 -15.03 -30.04 -18.17
N CYS A 255 -15.82 -29.18 -17.54
CA CYS A 255 -17.27 -29.39 -17.42
C CYS A 255 -18.07 -28.55 -18.42
N LEU A 256 -18.32 -27.27 -18.12
CA LEU A 256 -19.26 -26.42 -18.85
C LEU A 256 -18.58 -25.16 -19.38
N CYS A 257 -18.78 -24.90 -20.67
CA CYS A 257 -18.30 -23.67 -21.31
C CYS A 257 -19.34 -23.05 -22.23
N LEU A 258 -19.56 -21.75 -22.05
CA LEU A 258 -20.32 -20.92 -22.99
C LEU A 258 -19.39 -19.86 -23.56
N VAL A 259 -19.28 -19.84 -24.88
CA VAL A 259 -18.38 -18.93 -25.58
C VAL A 259 -19.18 -18.14 -26.61
N GLN A 260 -19.04 -16.82 -26.55
CA GLN A 260 -19.55 -15.92 -27.58
C GLN A 260 -18.40 -15.20 -28.25
N SER A 261 -18.24 -15.39 -29.56
CA SER A 261 -17.13 -14.80 -30.32
C SER A 261 -17.57 -14.37 -31.72
N ARG A 262 -17.04 -13.24 -32.23
CA ARG A 262 -17.40 -12.73 -33.56
C ARG A 262 -16.48 -13.20 -34.70
N CYS A 263 -15.24 -13.58 -34.42
CA CYS A 263 -14.29 -13.98 -35.46
C CYS A 263 -13.85 -15.44 -35.33
N LEU A 264 -13.01 -15.78 -34.35
CA LEU A 264 -12.41 -17.11 -34.21
C LEU A 264 -12.51 -17.63 -32.77
N CYS A 265 -13.10 -18.82 -32.62
CA CYS A 265 -13.15 -19.55 -31.36
C CYS A 265 -12.61 -20.97 -31.52
N LEU A 266 -11.74 -21.36 -30.58
CA LEU A 266 -11.25 -22.72 -30.43
C LEU A 266 -11.55 -23.19 -29.01
N VAL A 267 -12.40 -24.21 -28.90
CA VAL A 267 -12.88 -24.69 -27.61
C VAL A 267 -12.64 -26.19 -27.48
N GLN A 268 -12.02 -26.57 -26.36
CA GLN A 268 -11.87 -27.95 -25.95
C GLN A 268 -12.64 -28.14 -24.64
N SER A 269 -13.71 -28.93 -24.70
CA SER A 269 -14.54 -29.28 -23.53
C SER A 269 -14.83 -30.78 -23.51
N ARG A 270 -14.96 -31.36 -22.30
CA ARG A 270 -15.21 -32.80 -22.13
C ARG A 270 -16.68 -33.16 -21.87
N CYS A 271 -17.53 -32.20 -21.50
CA CYS A 271 -18.92 -32.51 -21.11
C CYS A 271 -19.95 -31.72 -21.91
N LEU A 272 -19.97 -30.38 -21.85
CA LEU A 272 -21.00 -29.56 -22.50
C LEU A 272 -20.47 -28.20 -23.00
N PHE A 273 -20.83 -27.86 -24.24
CA PHE A 273 -20.41 -26.65 -24.94
C PHE A 273 -21.56 -26.03 -25.74
N SER A 274 -21.70 -24.70 -25.68
CA SER A 274 -22.56 -23.95 -26.58
C SER A 274 -21.86 -22.66 -27.05
N THR A 275 -21.87 -22.46 -28.36
CA THR A 275 -21.39 -21.26 -29.05
C THR A 275 -22.53 -20.44 -29.63
N LYS A 276 -22.39 -19.12 -29.54
CA LYS A 276 -23.17 -18.12 -30.26
C LYS A 276 -22.25 -17.02 -30.78
#